data_AF-L0PCN4-F1
#
_entry.id   AF-L0PCN4-F1
#
_cell.length_a   1.000
_cell.length_b   1.000
_cell.length_c   1.000
_cell.angle_alpha   90.00
_cell.angle_beta   90.00
_cell.angle_gamma   90.00
#
_symmetry.space_group_name_H-M   'P 1'
#
loop_
_entity.id
_entity.type
_entity.pdbx_description
1 polymer ?
#
loop_
_entity_poly.entity_id
_entity_poly.type
_entity_poly.pdbx_seq_one_letter_code
_entity_poly.pdbx_strand_id
1 'polypeptide(L)'
;MSELDYYWDLSSNNPELREKSALKIIENVRLTIPKNPKKQNYKDPEQILENLLGENGLSSSRDHSRLGFSTTLSEFLSEFKDIDVEHVVKLIEKYTAIQGNLSSNEERDFLFGRLFGLKAISVSKILQKTKSIEKIENIISILVSLSLKKGWLREPCFSVINNILIQLKSHDQSHEIYSMVLKKICDSKLSKTQEGVAIILTIQKIIKNLKSIGDTQWNPLSPLDSSNLETLAKVLKDVNIDPETKQRGNWSTKLHFVWDIIIEIYTSETSNIVNLSFLDFWTKIIDESFFSATSSLEKKILGISNI
;
A
#
# COMPACT_ATOMS: atom_id res chain seq x y z
N MET A 1 5.44 -24.29 -26.32
CA MET A 1 5.10 -23.84 -24.96
C MET A 1 3.59 -23.80 -24.89
N SER A 2 3.00 -24.58 -23.98
CA SER A 2 1.57 -24.51 -23.67
C SER A 2 1.27 -23.20 -22.94
N GLU A 3 0.02 -22.74 -22.95
CA GLU A 3 -0.37 -21.53 -22.20
C GLU A 3 -0.17 -21.69 -20.69
N LEU A 4 -0.31 -22.92 -20.19
CA LEU A 4 -0.07 -23.26 -18.80
C LEU A 4 1.39 -22.99 -18.41
N ASP A 5 2.33 -23.22 -19.33
CA ASP A 5 3.75 -22.98 -19.13
C ASP A 5 4.02 -21.51 -18.75
N TYR A 6 3.27 -20.57 -19.35
CA TYR A 6 3.43 -19.15 -19.00
C TYR A 6 3.04 -18.85 -17.55
N TYR A 7 1.98 -19.50 -17.03
CA TYR A 7 1.59 -19.36 -15.62
C TYR A 7 2.62 -19.98 -14.67
N TRP A 8 3.21 -21.11 -15.05
CA TRP A 8 4.33 -21.70 -14.29
C TRP A 8 5.54 -20.76 -14.28
N ASP A 9 5.85 -20.14 -15.41
CA ASP A 9 6.97 -19.22 -15.57
C ASP A 9 6.80 -17.91 -14.79
N LEU A 10 5.56 -17.48 -14.49
CA LEU A 10 5.31 -16.36 -13.55
C LEU A 10 5.87 -16.65 -12.14
N SER A 11 6.05 -17.93 -11.81
CA SER A 11 6.64 -18.37 -10.54
C SER A 11 8.16 -18.53 -10.58
N SER A 12 8.79 -18.30 -11.74
CA SER A 12 10.24 -18.43 -11.90
C SER A 12 10.99 -17.41 -11.03
N ASN A 13 12.18 -17.76 -10.56
CA ASN A 13 13.09 -16.82 -9.91
C ASN A 13 13.73 -15.83 -10.92
N ASN A 14 13.74 -16.16 -12.22
CA ASN A 14 14.26 -15.30 -13.29
C ASN A 14 13.27 -14.17 -13.64
N PRO A 15 13.62 -12.89 -13.40
CA PRO A 15 12.75 -11.75 -13.72
C PRO A 15 12.37 -11.64 -15.20
N GLU A 16 13.32 -11.88 -16.12
CA GLU A 16 13.08 -11.79 -17.56
C GLU A 16 12.09 -12.85 -18.03
N LEU A 17 12.15 -14.05 -17.44
CA LEU A 17 11.21 -15.13 -17.75
C LEU A 17 9.79 -14.77 -17.27
N ARG A 18 9.67 -14.21 -16.06
CA ARG A 18 8.38 -13.72 -15.55
C ARG A 18 7.80 -12.64 -16.46
N GLU A 19 8.61 -11.66 -16.87
CA GLU A 19 8.19 -10.57 -17.76
C GLU A 19 7.71 -11.09 -19.11
N LYS A 20 8.52 -11.95 -19.76
CA LYS A 20 8.16 -12.57 -21.05
C LYS A 20 6.85 -13.34 -20.98
N SER A 21 6.64 -14.09 -19.89
CA SER A 21 5.42 -14.88 -19.71
C SER A 21 4.20 -14.00 -19.40
N ALA A 22 4.36 -12.93 -18.61
CA ALA A 22 3.31 -11.94 -18.39
C ALA A 22 2.85 -11.30 -19.72
N LEU A 23 3.81 -10.86 -20.55
CA LEU A 23 3.53 -10.31 -21.87
C LEU A 23 2.78 -11.31 -22.76
N LYS A 24 3.19 -12.58 -22.76
CA LYS A 24 2.53 -13.63 -23.56
C LYS A 24 1.10 -13.91 -23.10
N ILE A 25 0.83 -13.91 -21.78
CA ILE A 25 -0.53 -14.06 -21.25
C ILE A 25 -1.41 -12.90 -21.75
N ILE A 26 -0.94 -11.66 -21.65
CA ILE A 26 -1.71 -10.47 -22.06
C ILE A 26 -1.91 -10.43 -23.59
N GLU A 27 -0.86 -10.74 -24.36
CA GLU A 27 -0.91 -10.80 -25.83
C GLU A 27 -1.93 -11.85 -26.31
N ASN A 28 -1.96 -13.02 -25.67
CA ASN A 28 -2.93 -14.06 -26.02
C ASN A 28 -4.37 -13.56 -25.89
N VAL A 29 -4.68 -12.77 -24.84
CA VAL A 29 -6.00 -12.19 -24.65
C VAL A 29 -6.31 -11.16 -25.73
N ARG A 30 -5.38 -10.24 -26.01
CA ARG A 30 -5.53 -9.24 -27.08
C ARG A 30 -5.83 -9.87 -28.44
N LEU A 31 -5.14 -10.96 -28.78
CA LEU A 31 -5.32 -11.67 -30.05
C LEU A 31 -6.65 -12.44 -30.13
N THR A 32 -7.24 -12.79 -28.98
CA THR A 32 -8.54 -13.46 -28.90
C THR A 32 -9.75 -12.53 -28.79
N ILE A 33 -9.56 -11.26 -28.38
CA ILE A 33 -10.63 -10.26 -28.44
C ILE A 33 -10.86 -9.92 -29.92
N PRO A 34 -12.00 -10.30 -30.51
CA PRO A 34 -12.21 -10.08 -31.93
C PRO A 34 -12.52 -8.60 -32.16
N LYS A 35 -12.09 -8.09 -33.31
CA LYS A 35 -12.63 -6.83 -33.86
C LYS A 35 -14.13 -6.91 -34.22
N ASN A 36 -14.78 -8.07 -34.08
CA ASN A 36 -16.14 -8.34 -34.55
C ASN A 36 -16.90 -9.35 -33.63
N PRO A 37 -18.02 -8.98 -32.99
CA PRO A 37 -18.63 -9.70 -31.85
C PRO A 37 -19.35 -11.04 -32.15
N LYS A 38 -19.20 -11.66 -33.33
CA LYS A 38 -20.03 -12.81 -33.78
C LYS A 38 -19.35 -14.20 -33.87
N LYS A 39 -18.25 -14.49 -33.18
CA LYS A 39 -17.61 -15.83 -33.19
C LYS A 39 -17.37 -16.45 -31.80
N GLN A 40 -18.26 -17.35 -31.39
CA GLN A 40 -18.31 -18.06 -30.09
C GLN A 40 -17.15 -19.07 -29.79
N ASN A 41 -15.88 -18.66 -29.90
CA ASN A 41 -14.79 -19.36 -29.21
C ASN A 41 -13.83 -18.30 -28.65
N TYR A 42 -14.30 -17.60 -27.60
CA TYR A 42 -13.54 -16.54 -26.95
C TYR A 42 -12.82 -17.10 -25.73
N LYS A 43 -11.56 -16.69 -25.53
CA LYS A 43 -10.98 -16.70 -24.19
C LYS A 43 -11.52 -15.46 -23.49
N ASP A 44 -12.35 -15.70 -22.50
CA ASP A 44 -12.95 -14.64 -21.70
C ASP A 44 -11.86 -13.98 -20.84
N PRO A 45 -11.65 -12.65 -20.90
CA PRO A 45 -10.83 -11.92 -19.92
C PRO A 45 -11.12 -12.34 -18.47
N GLU A 46 -12.35 -12.76 -18.18
CA GLU A 46 -12.76 -13.33 -16.91
C GLU A 46 -11.99 -14.60 -16.54
N GLN A 47 -11.80 -15.53 -17.47
CA GLN A 47 -11.06 -16.78 -17.21
C GLN A 47 -9.61 -16.50 -16.85
N ILE A 48 -8.99 -15.51 -17.49
CA ILE A 48 -7.60 -15.11 -17.22
C ILE A 48 -7.50 -14.44 -15.86
N LEU A 49 -8.49 -13.60 -15.52
CA LEU A 49 -8.60 -12.98 -14.21
C LEU A 49 -8.71 -14.04 -13.11
N GLU A 50 -9.58 -15.05 -13.28
CA GLU A 50 -9.68 -16.18 -12.35
C GLU A 50 -8.37 -16.97 -12.26
N ASN A 51 -7.68 -17.21 -13.37
CA ASN A 51 -6.39 -17.92 -13.36
C ASN A 51 -5.28 -17.15 -12.64
N LEU A 52 -5.24 -15.82 -12.80
CA LEU A 52 -4.26 -14.96 -12.13
C LEU A 52 -4.54 -14.85 -10.62
N LEU A 53 -5.81 -14.86 -10.24
CA LEU A 53 -6.26 -14.73 -8.85
C LEU A 53 -6.35 -16.05 -8.09
N GLY A 54 -6.43 -17.18 -8.80
CA GLY A 54 -6.67 -18.51 -8.24
C GLY A 54 -5.57 -19.09 -7.33
N GLU A 55 -5.77 -20.33 -6.88
CA GLU A 55 -5.02 -20.98 -5.78
C GLU A 55 -3.50 -21.06 -5.98
N ASN A 56 -3.02 -21.08 -7.22
CA ASN A 56 -1.58 -21.12 -7.54
C ASN A 56 -0.95 -19.75 -7.81
N GLY A 57 -1.74 -18.67 -7.79
CA GLY A 57 -1.33 -17.33 -8.16
C GLY A 57 -0.92 -16.49 -6.96
N LEU A 58 -1.84 -15.64 -6.50
CA LEU A 58 -1.58 -14.65 -5.46
C LEU A 58 -1.37 -15.27 -4.06
N SER A 59 -2.03 -16.38 -3.75
CA SER A 59 -1.91 -17.07 -2.45
C SER A 59 -0.80 -18.13 -2.43
N SER A 60 0.07 -18.17 -3.44
CA SER A 60 1.18 -19.13 -3.52
C SER A 60 2.16 -18.92 -2.37
N SER A 61 2.69 -20.02 -1.81
CA SER A 61 3.72 -20.03 -0.78
C SER A 61 5.08 -19.51 -1.26
N ARG A 62 5.28 -19.40 -2.58
CA ARG A 62 6.53 -18.91 -3.19
C ARG A 62 6.47 -17.40 -3.42
N ASP A 63 7.40 -16.66 -2.83
CA ASP A 63 7.49 -15.21 -2.93
C ASP A 63 7.53 -14.70 -4.39
N HIS A 64 8.29 -15.38 -5.26
CA HIS A 64 8.39 -15.02 -6.67
C HIS A 64 7.09 -15.20 -7.44
N SER A 65 6.26 -16.20 -7.07
CA SER A 65 4.92 -16.37 -7.66
C SER A 65 4.06 -15.17 -7.32
N ARG A 66 3.95 -14.78 -6.05
CA ARG A 66 3.11 -13.64 -5.65
C ARG A 66 3.48 -12.37 -6.39
N LEU A 67 4.78 -12.13 -6.58
CA LEU A 67 5.27 -11.01 -7.39
C LEU A 67 4.86 -11.14 -8.86
N GLY A 68 5.16 -12.26 -9.53
CA GLY A 68 4.87 -12.45 -10.95
C GLY A 68 3.38 -12.35 -11.28
N PHE A 69 2.54 -12.98 -10.46
CA PHE A 69 1.08 -12.94 -10.62
C PHE A 69 0.50 -11.56 -10.33
N SER A 70 0.96 -10.87 -9.28
CA SER A 70 0.51 -9.50 -8.96
C SER A 70 0.89 -8.50 -10.06
N THR A 71 2.11 -8.58 -10.58
CA THR A 71 2.56 -7.73 -11.70
C THR A 71 1.77 -8.02 -12.97
N THR A 72 1.56 -9.29 -13.30
CA THR A 72 0.76 -9.65 -14.49
C THR A 72 -0.68 -9.17 -14.36
N LEU A 73 -1.27 -9.29 -13.16
CA LEU A 73 -2.60 -8.77 -12.86
C LEU A 73 -2.66 -7.24 -13.00
N SER A 74 -1.65 -6.50 -12.51
CA SER A 74 -1.67 -5.04 -12.65
C SER A 74 -1.60 -4.58 -14.11
N GLU A 75 -0.78 -5.25 -14.92
CA GLU A 75 -0.69 -4.97 -16.36
C GLU A 75 -2.00 -5.33 -17.07
N PHE A 76 -2.58 -6.50 -16.75
CA PHE A 76 -3.87 -6.94 -17.27
C PHE A 76 -4.98 -5.91 -16.99
N LEU A 77 -5.10 -5.44 -15.74
CA LEU A 77 -6.10 -4.43 -15.36
C LEU A 77 -5.83 -3.04 -15.97
N SER A 78 -4.57 -2.71 -16.26
CA SER A 78 -4.23 -1.46 -16.93
C SER A 78 -4.67 -1.47 -18.40
N GLU A 79 -4.50 -2.63 -19.04
CA GLU A 79 -4.83 -2.89 -20.44
C GLU A 79 -6.35 -2.98 -20.67
N PHE A 80 -7.04 -3.85 -19.91
CA PHE A 80 -8.46 -4.16 -20.11
C PHE A 80 -9.34 -3.26 -19.25
N LYS A 81 -9.62 -2.07 -19.79
CA LYS A 81 -10.25 -0.95 -19.03
C LYS A 81 -11.71 -1.17 -18.66
N ASP A 82 -12.40 -2.11 -19.29
CA ASP A 82 -13.83 -2.39 -19.07
C ASP A 82 -14.07 -3.32 -17.87
N ILE A 83 -13.01 -3.81 -17.23
CA ILE A 83 -13.10 -4.64 -16.03
C ILE A 83 -13.59 -3.80 -14.86
N ASP A 84 -14.67 -4.24 -14.21
CA ASP A 84 -15.16 -3.60 -13.00
C ASP A 84 -14.23 -3.90 -11.81
N VAL A 85 -13.69 -2.86 -11.18
CA VAL A 85 -12.84 -2.99 -9.98
C VAL A 85 -13.57 -3.69 -8.83
N GLU A 86 -14.88 -3.50 -8.68
CA GLU A 86 -15.64 -4.17 -7.62
C GLU A 86 -15.66 -5.68 -7.82
N HIS A 87 -15.76 -6.12 -9.08
CA HIS A 87 -15.70 -7.52 -9.44
C HIS A 87 -14.31 -8.13 -9.15
N VAL A 88 -13.23 -7.41 -9.50
CA VAL A 88 -11.86 -7.82 -9.15
C VAL A 88 -11.68 -7.98 -7.64
N VAL A 89 -12.22 -7.04 -6.84
CA VAL A 89 -12.17 -7.14 -5.37
C VAL A 89 -12.91 -8.39 -4.87
N LYS A 90 -14.10 -8.68 -5.40
CA LYS A 90 -14.86 -9.90 -5.06
C LYS A 90 -14.09 -11.18 -5.37
N LEU A 91 -13.41 -11.24 -6.51
CA LEU A 91 -12.57 -12.38 -6.86
C LEU A 91 -11.35 -12.50 -5.95
N ILE A 92 -10.67 -11.39 -5.63
CA ILE A 92 -9.58 -11.38 -4.64
C ILE A 92 -10.08 -11.95 -3.31
N GLU A 93 -11.22 -11.49 -2.80
CA GLU A 93 -11.76 -11.99 -1.53
C GLU A 93 -12.15 -13.47 -1.59
N LYS A 94 -12.75 -13.92 -2.70
CA LYS A 94 -13.10 -15.33 -2.98
C LYS A 94 -11.87 -16.23 -2.90
N TYR A 95 -10.81 -15.92 -3.65
CA TYR A 95 -9.60 -16.75 -3.73
C TYR A 95 -8.63 -16.54 -2.57
N THR A 96 -8.88 -15.55 -1.70
CA THR A 96 -8.07 -15.28 -0.50
C THR A 96 -8.85 -15.47 0.79
N ALA A 97 -9.97 -16.19 0.74
CA ALA A 97 -10.80 -16.46 1.90
C ALA A 97 -10.10 -17.47 2.83
N ILE A 98 -9.92 -17.09 4.09
CA ILE A 98 -9.47 -18.01 5.14
C ILE A 98 -10.67 -18.89 5.51
N GLN A 99 -10.66 -20.15 5.09
CA GLN A 99 -11.71 -21.12 5.38
C GLN A 99 -11.12 -22.34 6.10
N GLY A 100 -11.83 -22.84 7.12
CA GLY A 100 -11.42 -24.02 7.89
C GLY A 100 -10.24 -23.78 8.83
N ASN A 101 -9.60 -24.87 9.25
CA ASN A 101 -8.43 -24.85 10.12
C ASN A 101 -7.15 -24.80 9.27
N LEU A 102 -6.73 -23.59 8.89
CA LEU A 102 -5.49 -23.36 8.18
C LEU A 102 -4.28 -23.39 9.12
N SER A 103 -3.15 -23.89 8.62
CA SER A 103 -1.86 -23.67 9.29
C SER A 103 -1.49 -22.19 9.28
N SER A 104 -0.60 -21.77 10.20
CA SER A 104 -0.13 -20.37 10.24
C SER A 104 0.58 -19.93 8.96
N ASN A 105 1.20 -20.85 8.23
CA ASN A 105 1.84 -20.56 6.95
C ASN A 105 0.79 -20.33 5.86
N GLU A 106 -0.24 -21.17 5.77
CA GLU A 106 -1.33 -20.97 4.82
C GLU A 106 -2.07 -19.66 5.12
N GLU A 107 -2.42 -19.39 6.39
CA GLU A 107 -3.04 -18.11 6.80
C GLU A 107 -2.20 -16.92 6.31
N ARG A 108 -0.88 -16.98 6.50
CA ARG A 108 0.04 -15.94 6.03
C ARG A 108 0.02 -15.80 4.51
N ASP A 109 0.03 -16.89 3.78
CA ASP A 109 0.08 -16.89 2.31
C ASP A 109 -1.23 -16.33 1.72
N PHE A 110 -2.39 -16.66 2.31
CA PHE A 110 -3.69 -16.05 1.95
C PHE A 110 -3.75 -14.55 2.26
N LEU A 111 -3.22 -14.12 3.41
CA LEU A 111 -3.16 -12.70 3.76
C LEU A 111 -2.27 -11.92 2.78
N PHE A 112 -1.12 -12.48 2.39
CA PHE A 112 -0.29 -11.89 1.34
C PHE A 112 -1.01 -11.89 -0.01
N GLY A 113 -1.68 -12.97 -0.39
CA GLY A 113 -2.44 -13.01 -1.64
C GLY A 113 -3.47 -11.89 -1.73
N ARG A 114 -4.18 -11.61 -0.63
CA ARG A 114 -5.12 -10.48 -0.56
C ARG A 114 -4.41 -9.14 -0.74
N LEU A 115 -3.32 -8.92 -0.03
CA LEU A 115 -2.53 -7.69 -0.14
C LEU A 115 -1.98 -7.49 -1.57
N PHE A 116 -1.40 -8.52 -2.18
CA PHE A 116 -0.84 -8.44 -3.53
C PHE A 116 -1.91 -8.23 -4.60
N GLY A 117 -3.12 -8.77 -4.42
CA GLY A 117 -4.28 -8.47 -5.28
C GLY A 117 -4.70 -7.01 -5.20
N LEU A 118 -4.86 -6.47 -3.99
CA LEU A 118 -5.21 -5.05 -3.79
C LEU A 118 -4.10 -4.10 -4.27
N LYS A 119 -2.83 -4.52 -4.10
CA LYS A 119 -1.68 -3.81 -4.66
C LYS A 119 -1.75 -3.76 -6.19
N ALA A 120 -2.11 -4.87 -6.86
CA ALA A 120 -2.25 -4.89 -8.31
C ALA A 120 -3.32 -3.91 -8.81
N ILE A 121 -4.45 -3.79 -8.09
CA ILE A 121 -5.47 -2.76 -8.37
C ILE A 121 -4.87 -1.35 -8.30
N SER A 122 -4.11 -1.04 -7.23
CA SER A 122 -3.44 0.26 -7.10
C SER A 122 -2.44 0.50 -8.24
N VAL A 123 -1.54 -0.46 -8.52
CA VAL A 123 -0.50 -0.32 -9.55
C VAL A 123 -1.08 -0.15 -10.96
N SER A 124 -2.16 -0.86 -11.28
CA SER A 124 -2.83 -0.77 -12.59
C SER A 124 -3.41 0.61 -12.93
N LYS A 125 -3.55 1.46 -11.90
CA LYS A 125 -4.24 2.76 -11.94
C LYS A 125 -5.71 2.71 -12.33
N ILE A 126 -6.35 1.53 -12.30
CA ILE A 126 -7.77 1.38 -12.65
C ILE A 126 -8.69 2.27 -11.81
N LEU A 127 -8.28 2.60 -10.58
CA LEU A 127 -9.03 3.49 -9.68
C LEU A 127 -9.15 4.93 -10.19
N GLN A 128 -8.26 5.43 -11.07
CA GLN A 128 -8.39 6.79 -11.61
C GLN A 128 -9.64 6.97 -12.48
N LYS A 129 -10.23 5.87 -12.94
CA LYS A 129 -11.40 5.88 -13.83
C LYS A 129 -12.71 5.66 -13.07
N THR A 130 -12.66 5.18 -11.83
CA THR A 130 -13.89 4.96 -11.06
C THR A 130 -14.42 6.28 -10.55
N LYS A 131 -15.70 6.55 -10.78
CA LYS A 131 -16.41 7.70 -10.18
C LYS A 131 -17.09 7.34 -8.85
N SER A 132 -17.04 6.07 -8.44
CA SER A 132 -17.63 5.62 -7.18
C SER A 132 -16.59 5.70 -6.07
N ILE A 133 -16.81 6.62 -5.13
CA ILE A 133 -16.06 6.69 -3.88
C ILE A 133 -16.29 5.41 -3.08
N GLU A 134 -17.48 4.79 -3.12
CA GLU A 134 -17.76 3.58 -2.34
C GLU A 134 -16.83 2.42 -2.74
N LYS A 135 -16.52 2.29 -4.03
CA LYS A 135 -15.56 1.28 -4.53
C LYS A 135 -14.15 1.52 -4.00
N ILE A 136 -13.71 2.79 -3.94
CA ILE A 136 -12.41 3.17 -3.36
C ILE A 136 -12.43 2.91 -1.84
N GLU A 137 -13.51 3.32 -1.16
CA GLU A 137 -13.70 3.14 0.26
C GLU A 137 -13.65 1.66 0.66
N ASN A 138 -14.25 0.77 -0.12
CA ASN A 138 -14.20 -0.67 0.13
C ASN A 138 -12.75 -1.18 0.14
N ILE A 139 -11.95 -0.81 -0.86
CA ILE A 139 -10.53 -1.19 -0.95
C ILE A 139 -9.73 -0.66 0.25
N ILE A 140 -9.91 0.61 0.61
CA ILE A 140 -9.26 1.20 1.79
C ILE A 140 -9.68 0.46 3.07
N SER A 141 -10.97 0.12 3.20
CA SER A 141 -11.48 -0.60 4.37
C SER A 141 -10.86 -1.99 4.50
N ILE A 142 -10.69 -2.71 3.39
CA ILE A 142 -10.04 -4.02 3.37
C ILE A 142 -8.56 -3.88 3.76
N LEU A 143 -7.83 -2.89 3.21
CA LEU A 143 -6.42 -2.62 3.54
C LEU A 143 -6.24 -2.25 5.03
N VAL A 144 -7.08 -1.37 5.57
CA VAL A 144 -7.06 -1.02 7.01
C VAL A 144 -7.36 -2.25 7.86
N SER A 145 -8.37 -3.05 7.49
CA SER A 145 -8.70 -4.28 8.22
C SER A 145 -7.55 -5.29 8.20
N LEU A 146 -6.88 -5.46 7.06
CA LEU A 146 -5.68 -6.30 6.92
C LEU A 146 -4.53 -5.81 7.81
N SER A 147 -4.30 -4.50 7.83
CA SER A 147 -3.26 -3.86 8.64
C SER A 147 -3.42 -4.09 10.15
N LEU A 148 -4.67 -4.32 10.59
CA LEU A 148 -5.05 -4.60 11.97
C LEU A 148 -5.04 -6.11 12.29
N LYS A 149 -4.83 -7.01 11.31
CA LYS A 149 -4.78 -8.45 11.57
C LYS A 149 -3.43 -8.92 12.11
N LYS A 150 -2.33 -8.45 11.52
CA LYS A 150 -0.95 -8.80 11.91
C LYS A 150 -0.05 -7.59 11.72
N GLY A 151 0.86 -7.33 12.67
CA GLY A 151 1.74 -6.15 12.64
C GLY A 151 2.62 -6.06 11.38
N TRP A 152 3.10 -7.20 10.86
CA TRP A 152 3.91 -7.25 9.63
C TRP A 152 3.13 -6.94 8.33
N LEU A 153 1.79 -6.86 8.38
CA LEU A 153 0.97 -6.40 7.25
C LEU A 153 0.79 -4.89 7.23
N ARG A 154 1.04 -4.19 8.35
CA ARG A 154 0.64 -2.80 8.51
C ARG A 154 1.32 -1.88 7.53
N GLU A 155 2.66 -1.81 7.57
CA GLU A 155 3.45 -1.00 6.65
C GLU A 155 3.14 -1.34 5.18
N PRO A 156 3.13 -2.61 4.73
CA PRO A 156 2.75 -2.94 3.36
C PRO A 156 1.34 -2.50 2.96
N CYS A 157 0.33 -2.64 3.82
CA CYS A 157 -1.04 -2.20 3.54
C CYS A 157 -1.09 -0.67 3.39
N PHE A 158 -0.45 0.06 4.30
CA PHE A 158 -0.43 1.52 4.27
C PHE A 158 0.41 2.08 3.13
N SER A 159 1.46 1.38 2.69
CA SER A 159 2.18 1.72 1.46
C SER A 159 1.25 1.66 0.24
N VAL A 160 0.36 0.65 0.16
CA VAL A 160 -0.67 0.59 -0.90
C VAL A 160 -1.67 1.74 -0.77
N ILE A 161 -2.16 2.04 0.44
CA ILE A 161 -3.06 3.20 0.68
C ILE A 161 -2.38 4.50 0.22
N ASN A 162 -1.11 4.71 0.57
CA ASN A 162 -0.34 5.89 0.20
C ASN A 162 -0.24 6.04 -1.33
N ASN A 163 0.03 4.95 -2.04
CA ASN A 163 0.08 4.94 -3.51
C ASN A 163 -1.27 5.30 -4.13
N ILE A 164 -2.38 4.78 -3.57
CA ILE A 164 -3.73 5.15 -4.02
C ILE A 164 -3.98 6.65 -3.83
N LEU A 165 -3.61 7.23 -2.69
CA LEU A 165 -3.81 8.67 -2.43
C LEU A 165 -3.01 9.55 -3.42
N ILE A 166 -1.75 9.20 -3.66
CA ILE A 166 -0.89 9.91 -4.63
C ILE A 166 -1.47 9.79 -6.05
N GLN A 167 -1.94 8.60 -6.43
CA GLN A 167 -2.56 8.34 -7.72
C GLN A 167 -3.85 9.15 -7.92
N LEU A 168 -4.63 9.35 -6.86
CA LEU A 168 -5.94 10.02 -6.91
C LEU A 168 -5.87 11.52 -6.61
N LYS A 169 -4.68 12.13 -6.57
CA LYS A 169 -4.49 13.57 -6.31
C LYS A 169 -5.23 14.51 -7.26
N SER A 170 -5.47 14.07 -8.49
CA SER A 170 -6.18 14.84 -9.53
C SER A 170 -7.58 14.31 -9.79
N HIS A 171 -8.10 13.44 -8.92
CA HIS A 171 -9.46 12.94 -9.01
C HIS A 171 -10.47 14.03 -8.61
N ASP A 172 -11.61 14.09 -9.31
CA ASP A 172 -12.66 15.10 -9.09
C ASP A 172 -13.15 15.15 -7.64
N GLN A 173 -13.10 14.01 -6.95
CA GLN A 173 -13.53 13.82 -5.56
C GLN A 173 -12.36 13.58 -4.58
N SER A 174 -11.18 14.13 -4.90
CA SER A 174 -9.96 13.90 -4.10
C SER A 174 -10.10 14.35 -2.64
N HIS A 175 -10.79 15.46 -2.37
CA HIS A 175 -11.04 15.96 -1.02
C HIS A 175 -11.87 14.97 -0.18
N GLU A 176 -12.96 14.45 -0.75
CA GLU A 176 -13.83 13.47 -0.09
C GLU A 176 -13.09 12.16 0.17
N ILE A 177 -12.28 11.71 -0.79
CA ILE A 177 -11.43 10.51 -0.63
C ILE A 177 -10.45 10.71 0.52
N TYR A 178 -9.76 11.86 0.58
CA TYR A 178 -8.79 12.13 1.64
C TYR A 178 -9.44 12.26 3.02
N SER A 179 -10.61 12.91 3.10
CA SER A 179 -11.40 12.97 4.33
C SER A 179 -11.81 11.57 4.79
N MET A 180 -12.30 10.72 3.88
CA MET A 180 -12.69 9.34 4.19
C MET A 180 -11.51 8.51 4.71
N VAL A 181 -10.34 8.59 4.06
CA VAL A 181 -9.15 7.85 4.50
C VAL A 181 -8.67 8.34 5.86
N LEU A 182 -8.62 9.66 6.07
CA LEU A 182 -8.24 10.26 7.34
C LEU A 182 -9.15 9.78 8.48
N LYS A 183 -10.47 9.85 8.26
CA LYS A 183 -11.47 9.35 9.21
C LYS A 183 -11.24 7.88 9.56
N LYS A 184 -11.02 7.01 8.56
CA LYS A 184 -10.78 5.57 8.82
C LYS A 184 -9.53 5.32 9.65
N ILE A 185 -8.45 6.04 9.40
CA ILE A 185 -7.19 5.92 10.17
C ILE A 185 -7.41 6.37 11.62
N CYS A 186 -8.10 7.49 11.83
CA CYS A 186 -8.42 8.02 13.15
C CYS A 186 -9.38 7.11 13.93
N ASP A 187 -10.43 6.61 13.29
CA ASP A 187 -11.40 5.68 13.88
C ASP A 187 -10.72 4.35 14.27
N SER A 188 -9.71 3.94 13.50
CA SER A 188 -8.92 2.72 13.75
C SER A 188 -7.78 2.90 14.76
N LYS A 189 -7.62 4.10 15.36
CA LYS A 189 -6.52 4.44 16.28
C LYS A 189 -5.12 4.31 15.68
N LEU A 190 -5.02 4.51 14.36
CA LEU A 190 -3.76 4.38 13.62
C LEU A 190 -3.10 5.73 13.32
N SER A 191 -3.72 6.86 13.67
CA SER A 191 -3.16 8.20 13.38
C SER A 191 -1.76 8.42 13.97
N LYS A 192 -1.52 7.92 15.19
CA LYS A 192 -0.24 8.04 15.91
C LYS A 192 0.64 6.81 15.74
N THR A 193 0.63 6.20 14.55
CA THR A 193 1.63 5.21 14.11
C THR A 193 2.50 5.80 13.00
N GLN A 194 3.62 5.16 12.67
CA GLN A 194 4.47 5.60 11.55
C GLN A 194 3.67 5.65 10.23
N GLU A 195 2.77 4.68 10.05
CA GLU A 195 1.90 4.61 8.88
C GLU A 195 0.81 5.69 8.86
N GLY A 196 0.17 5.97 10.00
CA GLY A 196 -0.80 7.06 10.10
C GLY A 196 -0.16 8.42 9.79
N VAL A 197 1.03 8.66 10.35
CA VAL A 197 1.84 9.86 10.04
C VAL A 197 2.14 9.94 8.55
N ALA A 198 2.59 8.84 7.92
CA ALA A 198 2.86 8.82 6.49
C ALA A 198 1.65 9.26 5.65
N ILE A 199 0.45 8.76 5.97
CA ILE A 199 -0.77 9.14 5.26
C ILE A 199 -1.13 10.61 5.49
N ILE A 200 -1.09 11.09 6.74
CA ILE A 200 -1.41 12.49 7.05
C ILE A 200 -0.46 13.43 6.30
N LEU A 201 0.83 13.12 6.29
CA LEU A 201 1.84 13.93 5.59
C LEU A 201 1.68 13.88 4.07
N THR A 202 1.38 12.73 3.50
CA THR A 202 1.05 12.63 2.06
C THR A 202 -0.15 13.47 1.69
N ILE A 203 -1.21 13.45 2.51
CA ILE A 203 -2.39 14.29 2.30
C ILE A 203 -2.02 15.77 2.45
N GLN A 204 -1.24 16.15 3.48
CA GLN A 204 -0.80 17.53 3.73
C GLN A 204 0.04 18.12 2.60
N LYS A 205 0.82 17.31 1.88
CA LYS A 205 1.56 17.75 0.69
C LYS A 205 0.62 18.26 -0.40
N ILE A 206 -0.58 17.70 -0.50
CA ILE A 206 -1.57 17.98 -1.55
C ILE A 206 -2.60 19.00 -1.06
N ILE A 207 -3.17 18.79 0.14
CA ILE A 207 -4.12 19.69 0.79
C ILE A 207 -3.44 20.40 1.96
N LYS A 208 -3.06 21.66 1.74
CA LYS A 208 -2.37 22.47 2.74
C LYS A 208 -3.23 22.75 3.98
N ASN A 209 -4.53 22.93 3.80
CA ASN A 209 -5.47 23.17 4.91
C ASN A 209 -6.12 21.85 5.37
N LEU A 210 -5.44 21.10 6.24
CA LEU A 210 -5.95 19.83 6.78
C LEU A 210 -7.33 19.98 7.48
N LYS A 211 -7.66 21.15 8.05
CA LYS A 211 -8.99 21.39 8.65
C LYS A 211 -10.14 21.20 7.66
N SER A 212 -9.88 21.39 6.37
CA SER A 212 -10.91 21.24 5.32
C SER A 212 -11.31 19.78 5.04
N ILE A 213 -10.53 18.81 5.51
CA ILE A 213 -10.77 17.38 5.27
C ILE A 213 -11.05 16.58 6.54
N GLY A 214 -10.84 17.17 7.72
CA GLY A 214 -11.17 16.54 9.00
C GLY A 214 -10.10 16.72 10.07
N ASP A 215 -10.26 15.98 11.15
CA ASP A 215 -9.32 15.91 12.27
C ASP A 215 -8.27 14.83 12.02
N THR A 216 -7.03 15.11 12.41
CA THR A 216 -5.91 14.18 12.36
C THR A 216 -5.60 13.57 13.72
N GLN A 217 -6.25 14.00 14.81
CA GLN A 217 -5.92 13.66 16.20
C GLN A 217 -4.53 14.18 16.66
N TRP A 218 -3.92 15.07 15.89
CA TRP A 218 -2.76 15.86 16.27
C TRP A 218 -3.19 17.28 16.63
N ASN A 219 -2.47 17.94 17.53
CA ASN A 219 -2.77 19.33 17.90
C ASN A 219 -1.50 20.18 18.00
N PRO A 220 -1.22 21.05 17.00
CA PRO A 220 -1.96 21.30 15.76
C PRO A 220 -2.06 20.08 14.82
N LEU A 221 -2.92 20.13 13.81
CA LEU A 221 -3.26 18.97 12.95
C LEU A 221 -2.07 18.36 12.17
N SER A 222 -0.97 19.10 11.99
CA SER A 222 0.23 18.61 11.29
C SER A 222 1.13 17.82 12.25
N PRO A 223 1.48 16.56 11.95
CA PRO A 223 2.46 15.81 12.74
C PRO A 223 3.83 16.49 12.82
N LEU A 224 4.22 17.24 11.78
CA LEU A 224 5.49 17.97 11.70
C LEU A 224 5.45 19.34 12.40
N ASP A 225 4.36 19.71 13.06
CA ASP A 225 4.35 20.93 13.86
C ASP A 225 5.38 20.86 14.99
N SER A 226 6.08 21.97 15.26
CA SER A 226 7.05 22.12 16.34
C SER A 226 6.55 21.61 17.70
N SER A 227 5.27 21.81 18.03
CA SER A 227 4.69 21.36 19.30
C SER A 227 4.46 19.86 19.36
N ASN A 228 4.41 19.19 18.20
CA ASN A 228 4.18 17.76 18.08
C ASN A 228 5.48 16.94 18.02
N LEU A 229 6.65 17.58 17.82
CA LEU A 229 7.92 16.88 17.57
C LEU A 229 8.30 15.85 18.64
N GLU A 230 8.02 16.11 19.92
CA GLU A 230 8.29 15.13 20.98
C GLU A 230 7.40 13.88 20.85
N THR A 231 6.12 14.07 20.53
CA THR A 231 5.18 12.96 20.28
C THR A 231 5.56 12.24 19.00
N LEU A 232 5.89 12.97 17.93
CA LEU A 232 6.33 12.41 16.66
C LEU A 232 7.60 11.57 16.84
N ALA A 233 8.57 12.02 17.64
CA ALA A 233 9.77 11.24 17.92
C ALA A 233 9.46 9.92 18.63
N LYS A 234 8.45 9.87 19.50
CA LYS A 234 7.96 8.62 20.11
C LYS A 234 7.31 7.72 19.05
N VAL A 235 6.47 8.28 18.17
CA VAL A 235 5.82 7.53 17.07
C VAL A 235 6.86 6.94 16.11
N LEU A 236 7.85 7.74 15.68
CA LEU A 236 8.87 7.29 14.73
C LEU A 236 9.81 6.24 15.32
N LYS A 237 9.94 6.16 16.65
CA LYS A 237 10.64 5.07 17.36
C LYS A 237 9.79 3.84 17.62
N ASP A 238 8.59 3.77 17.03
CA ASP A 238 7.57 2.73 17.23
C ASP A 238 7.26 2.50 18.73
N VAL A 239 7.31 3.58 19.52
CA VAL A 239 6.88 3.53 20.91
C VAL A 239 5.36 3.61 20.91
N ASN A 240 4.69 2.61 21.48
CA ASN A 240 3.24 2.64 21.57
C ASN A 240 2.78 3.78 22.49
N ILE A 241 2.15 4.80 21.92
CA ILE A 241 1.64 5.99 22.64
C ILE A 241 0.16 5.82 22.98
N ASP A 242 -0.56 4.95 22.27
CA ASP A 242 -1.98 4.68 22.50
C ASP A 242 -2.16 3.27 23.11
N PRO A 243 -2.55 3.17 24.39
CA PRO A 243 -2.69 1.87 25.06
C PRO A 243 -3.75 0.97 24.42
N GLU A 244 -4.68 1.52 23.64
CA GLU A 244 -5.69 0.75 22.91
C GLU A 244 -5.15 0.11 21.63
N THR A 245 -4.03 0.61 21.11
CA THR A 245 -3.37 0.06 19.92
C THR A 245 -2.60 -1.20 20.28
N LYS A 246 -3.28 -2.35 20.25
CA LYS A 246 -2.78 -3.66 20.74
C LYS A 246 -1.58 -4.22 19.96
N GLN A 247 -1.33 -3.73 18.75
CA GLN A 247 -0.28 -4.25 17.86
C GLN A 247 0.85 -3.24 17.69
N ARG A 248 2.08 -3.64 18.04
CA ARG A 248 3.29 -2.88 17.74
C ARG A 248 3.77 -3.16 16.31
N GLY A 249 4.51 -2.23 15.73
CA GLY A 249 5.24 -2.49 14.49
C GLY A 249 6.20 -3.67 14.69
N ASN A 250 6.50 -4.36 13.59
CA ASN A 250 7.50 -5.41 13.62
C ASN A 250 8.86 -4.75 13.44
N TRP A 251 9.83 -5.04 14.31
CA TRP A 251 11.17 -4.47 14.17
C TRP A 251 11.78 -4.84 12.81
N SER A 252 12.41 -3.86 12.17
CA SER A 252 13.03 -3.97 10.85
C SER A 252 14.33 -3.18 10.81
N THR A 253 15.33 -3.68 10.10
CA THR A 253 16.55 -2.94 9.77
C THR A 253 16.34 -1.95 8.61
N LYS A 254 15.27 -2.16 7.83
CA LYS A 254 14.85 -1.24 6.78
C LYS A 254 14.08 -0.08 7.40
N LEU A 255 14.45 1.12 6.98
CA LEU A 255 13.75 2.34 7.33
C LEU A 255 12.29 2.31 6.83
N HIS A 256 11.36 2.71 7.70
CA HIS A 256 9.95 2.80 7.35
C HIS A 256 9.71 3.88 6.28
N PHE A 257 8.81 3.65 5.31
CA PHE A 257 8.59 4.57 4.16
C PHE A 257 8.13 6.00 4.54
N VAL A 258 7.71 6.22 5.79
CA VAL A 258 7.36 7.56 6.31
C VAL A 258 8.53 8.54 6.18
N TRP A 259 9.76 8.05 6.32
CA TRP A 259 10.96 8.89 6.26
C TRP A 259 11.19 9.45 4.87
N ASP A 260 10.94 8.67 3.82
CA ASP A 260 11.01 9.15 2.43
C ASP A 260 10.07 10.35 2.25
N ILE A 261 8.86 10.28 2.83
CA ILE A 261 7.86 11.36 2.77
C ILE A 261 8.31 12.59 3.58
N ILE A 262 8.85 12.40 4.79
CA ILE A 262 9.35 13.50 5.62
C ILE A 262 10.50 14.23 4.94
N ILE A 263 11.48 13.48 4.43
CA ILE A 263 12.63 14.05 3.72
C ILE A 263 12.17 14.79 2.47
N GLU A 264 11.25 14.23 1.70
CA GLU A 264 10.69 14.90 0.53
C GLU A 264 9.98 16.22 0.89
N ILE A 265 9.25 16.28 2.02
CA ILE A 265 8.62 17.52 2.49
C ILE A 265 9.68 18.60 2.75
N TYR A 266 10.73 18.29 3.50
CA TYR A 266 11.76 19.27 3.84
C TYR A 266 12.66 19.65 2.66
N THR A 267 12.85 18.76 1.68
CA THR A 267 13.69 19.02 0.49
C THR A 267 12.94 19.70 -0.66
N SER A 268 11.61 19.51 -0.75
CA SER A 268 10.78 20.17 -1.76
C SER A 268 10.56 21.67 -1.49
N GLU A 269 10.76 22.11 -0.24
CA GLU A 269 10.81 23.52 0.15
C GLU A 269 12.15 24.15 -0.27
N THR A 270 12.33 24.31 -1.58
CA THR A 270 13.47 24.97 -2.21
C THR A 270 13.46 26.47 -1.92
N SER A 271 13.95 26.85 -0.74
CA SER A 271 14.56 28.16 -0.53
C SER A 271 15.98 27.91 -0.02
N ASN A 272 16.97 28.64 -0.56
CA ASN A 272 18.40 28.55 -0.22
C ASN A 272 18.73 29.02 1.22
N ILE A 273 17.80 28.86 2.14
CA ILE A 273 17.90 29.19 3.55
C ILE A 273 18.00 27.85 4.28
N VAL A 274 18.93 27.73 5.23
CA VAL A 274 18.94 26.60 6.17
C VAL A 274 17.52 26.44 6.70
N ASN A 275 16.84 25.35 6.35
CA ASN A 275 15.47 25.11 6.78
C ASN A 275 15.51 24.88 8.29
N LEU A 276 15.36 25.95 9.08
CA LEU A 276 15.44 25.91 10.54
C LEU A 276 14.47 24.88 11.11
N SER A 277 13.31 24.70 10.47
CA SER A 277 12.34 23.68 10.86
C SER A 277 12.86 22.25 10.62
N PHE A 278 13.64 22.01 9.56
CA PHE A 278 14.34 20.74 9.36
C PHE A 278 15.44 20.52 10.39
N LEU A 279 16.22 21.56 10.72
CA LEU A 279 17.26 21.47 11.74
C LEU A 279 16.65 21.15 13.11
N ASP A 280 15.59 21.86 13.50
CA ASP A 280 14.85 21.61 14.75
C ASP A 280 14.27 20.20 14.78
N PHE A 281 13.69 19.73 13.67
CA PHE A 281 13.25 18.35 13.50
C PHE A 281 14.40 17.36 13.67
N TRP A 282 15.52 17.58 12.99
CA TRP A 282 16.66 16.68 13.00
C TRP A 282 17.26 16.57 14.40
N THR A 283 17.50 17.70 15.06
CA THR A 283 18.00 17.73 16.43
C THR A 283 17.03 17.04 17.38
N LYS A 284 15.72 17.34 17.29
CA LYS A 284 14.74 16.79 18.24
C LYS A 284 14.51 15.29 18.06
N ILE A 285 14.45 14.83 16.81
CA ILE A 285 14.11 13.44 16.50
C ILE A 285 15.36 12.58 16.42
N ILE A 286 16.34 12.96 15.60
CA ILE A 286 17.54 12.13 15.38
C ILE A 286 18.50 12.24 16.57
N ASP A 287 18.99 13.44 16.87
CA ASP A 287 20.07 13.63 17.86
C ASP A 287 19.58 13.35 19.28
N GLU A 288 18.49 14.01 19.71
CA GLU A 288 17.97 13.91 21.07
C GLU A 288 17.17 12.62 21.34
N SER A 289 16.61 11.98 20.29
CA SER A 289 15.69 10.87 20.47
C SER A 289 16.24 9.51 20.02
N PHE A 290 16.76 9.40 18.80
CA PHE A 290 17.30 8.16 18.26
C PHE A 290 18.72 7.90 18.79
N PHE A 291 19.54 8.94 18.96
CA PHE A 291 20.90 8.85 19.50
C PHE A 291 21.02 9.16 21.00
N SER A 292 19.90 9.26 21.72
CA SER A 292 19.92 9.48 23.17
C SER A 292 20.73 8.40 23.91
N ALA A 293 21.28 8.75 25.08
CA ALA A 293 22.02 7.82 25.92
C ALA A 293 21.17 6.60 26.34
N THR A 294 19.84 6.77 26.43
CA THR A 294 18.87 5.74 26.81
C THR A 294 18.29 4.97 25.62
N SER A 295 18.67 5.33 24.39
CA SER A 295 18.19 4.68 23.17
C SER A 295 18.85 3.31 22.97
N SER A 296 18.06 2.30 22.57
CA SER A 296 18.57 0.96 22.28
C SER A 296 19.48 0.94 21.05
N LEU A 297 20.35 -0.07 20.93
CA LEU A 297 21.23 -0.22 19.77
C LEU A 297 20.42 -0.30 18.47
N GLU A 298 19.31 -1.03 18.47
CA GLU A 298 18.36 -1.13 17.35
C GLU A 298 17.86 0.24 16.88
N LYS A 299 17.51 1.13 17.82
CA LYS A 299 17.05 2.48 17.50
C LYS A 299 18.20 3.35 17.00
N LYS A 300 19.41 3.21 17.56
CA LYS A 300 20.59 3.90 17.04
C LYS A 300 20.93 3.47 15.61
N ILE A 301 20.80 2.18 15.29
CA ILE A 301 20.97 1.67 13.91
C ILE A 301 19.96 2.33 12.96
N LEU A 302 18.69 2.44 13.35
CA LEU A 302 17.70 3.17 12.55
C LEU A 302 18.04 4.66 12.40
N GLY A 303 18.59 5.29 13.44
CA GLY A 303 19.09 6.66 13.37
C GLY A 303 20.20 6.81 12.32
N ILE A 304 21.14 5.86 12.28
CA ILE A 304 22.22 5.83 11.28
C ILE A 304 21.65 5.65 9.87
N SER A 305 20.63 4.81 9.68
CA SER A 305 19.99 4.63 8.37
C SER A 305 19.30 5.88 7.81
N ASN A 306 19.14 6.94 8.62
CA ASN A 306 18.62 8.24 8.17
C ASN A 306 19.72 9.23 7.72
N ILE A 307 21.00 8.94 8.03
CA ILE A 307 22.18 9.76 7.69
C ILE A 307 22.71 9.35 6.32
#